data_AF-A0A067PVM0-F1
#
_entry.id   AF-A0A067PVM0-F1
#
_cell.length_a   1.000
_cell.length_b   1.000
_cell.length_c   1.000
_cell.angle_alpha   90.00
_cell.angle_beta   90.00
_cell.angle_gamma   90.00
#
_symmetry.space_group_name_H-M   'P 1'
#
loop_
_entity.id
_entity.type
_entity.pdbx_description
1 polymer ?
#
loop_
_entity_poly.entity_id
_entity_poly.type
_entity_poly.pdbx_seq_one_letter_code
_entity_poly.pdbx_strand_id
1 'polypeptide(L)'
;MPAHMLQDPNLEVQSDFTDVAYDVLRDLLIMEERAEKEQAEQRKLELEWDTEVKRWEAEKKKPKLNDFDKGKIVGDVITPHPSPYALNKLQNFKLVKLFYFTHEGCLDATQHAHTTADDAFGLTKADGFVTLRPVAAFKALRNIVQDEDLTWDQMILAKDNMLNHMEQMGWSVKHVTALVTFFFNIECHPL
;
A
#
# COMPACT_ATOMS: atom_id res chain seq x y z
N MET A 1 48.57 81.57 -55.67
CA MET A 1 47.34 81.03 -55.04
C MET A 1 47.65 79.61 -54.57
N PRO A 2 47.64 79.30 -53.27
CA PRO A 2 47.93 77.94 -52.80
C PRO A 2 46.62 77.15 -52.61
N ALA A 3 46.60 75.90 -53.06
CA ALA A 3 45.51 74.96 -52.84
C ALA A 3 45.72 74.24 -51.50
N HIS A 4 44.81 74.47 -50.55
CA HIS A 4 44.73 73.69 -49.31
C HIS A 4 44.18 72.30 -49.65
N MET A 5 45.02 71.27 -49.59
CA MET A 5 44.53 69.88 -49.55
C MET A 5 43.89 69.65 -48.18
N LEU A 6 42.58 69.46 -48.18
CA LEU A 6 41.81 68.98 -47.03
C LEU A 6 42.27 67.55 -46.73
N GLN A 7 42.95 67.38 -45.60
CA GLN A 7 43.36 66.08 -45.10
C GLN A 7 42.14 65.44 -44.43
N ASP A 8 41.70 64.30 -44.97
CA ASP A 8 40.55 63.54 -44.48
C ASP A 8 40.83 63.06 -43.04
N PRO A 9 40.02 63.43 -42.03
CA PRO A 9 40.25 63.04 -40.64
C PRO A 9 39.99 61.55 -40.37
N ASN A 10 39.48 60.82 -41.36
CA ASN A 10 39.05 59.43 -41.22
C ASN A 10 40.07 58.45 -41.82
N LEU A 11 41.36 58.75 -41.71
CA LEU A 11 42.40 57.75 -41.92
C LEU A 11 42.20 56.67 -40.85
N GLU A 12 41.74 55.50 -41.28
CA GLU A 12 41.47 54.33 -40.48
C GLU A 12 42.52 54.19 -39.38
N VAL A 13 42.12 54.46 -38.14
CA VAL A 13 42.89 54.07 -36.95
C VAL A 13 42.95 52.55 -37.02
N GLN A 14 44.01 52.03 -37.64
CA GLN A 14 44.32 50.60 -37.54
C GLN A 14 44.51 50.34 -36.05
N SER A 15 43.54 49.64 -35.47
CA SER A 15 43.60 49.20 -34.08
C SER A 15 44.90 48.43 -33.90
N ASP A 16 45.79 48.96 -33.06
CA ASP A 16 47.07 48.34 -32.79
C ASP A 16 46.80 47.05 -31.99
N PHE A 17 46.71 45.92 -32.68
CA PHE A 17 46.40 44.61 -32.10
C PHE A 17 47.49 44.10 -31.14
N THR A 18 48.53 44.90 -30.92
CA THR A 18 49.60 44.68 -29.93
C THR A 18 49.51 45.62 -28.71
N ASP A 19 48.47 46.45 -28.62
CA ASP A 19 48.22 47.29 -27.45
C ASP A 19 47.79 46.42 -26.25
N VAL A 20 48.33 46.76 -25.08
CA VAL A 20 48.08 46.06 -23.81
C VAL A 20 46.58 46.05 -23.49
N ALA A 21 45.84 47.09 -23.90
CA ALA A 21 44.40 47.16 -23.74
C ALA A 21 43.65 46.07 -24.54
N TYR A 22 44.14 45.69 -25.71
CA TYR A 22 43.53 44.65 -26.55
C TYR A 22 43.77 43.24 -25.96
N ASP A 23 44.97 42.98 -25.45
CA ASP A 23 45.29 41.71 -24.77
C ASP A 23 44.42 41.51 -23.52
N VAL A 24 44.19 42.57 -22.74
CA VAL A 24 43.31 42.53 -21.57
C VAL A 24 41.86 42.22 -21.95
N LEU A 25 41.34 42.82 -23.02
CA LEU A 25 39.98 42.53 -23.51
C LEU A 25 39.86 41.10 -24.06
N ARG A 26 40.89 40.62 -24.75
CA ARG A 26 40.97 39.26 -25.28
C ARG A 26 40.98 38.23 -24.16
N ASP A 27 41.77 38.45 -23.11
CA ASP A 27 41.85 37.57 -21.96
C ASP A 27 40.53 37.57 -21.16
N LEU A 28 39.90 38.73 -20.98
CA LEU A 28 38.56 38.84 -20.38
C LEU A 28 37.51 38.02 -21.14
N LEU A 29 37.49 38.12 -22.47
CA LEU A 29 36.56 37.37 -23.32
C LEU A 29 36.80 35.85 -23.22
N ILE A 30 38.07 35.43 -23.18
CA ILE A 30 38.46 34.03 -23.01
C ILE A 30 38.10 33.50 -21.61
N MET A 31 38.18 34.34 -20.58
CA MET A 31 37.76 33.99 -19.21
C MET A 31 36.24 33.85 -19.12
N GLU A 32 35.47 34.74 -19.76
CA GLU A 32 34.02 34.69 -19.79
C GLU A 32 33.51 33.43 -20.55
N GLU A 33 34.10 33.12 -21.71
CA GLU A 33 33.78 31.90 -22.47
C GLU A 33 34.11 30.62 -21.68
N ARG A 34 35.22 30.63 -20.90
CA ARG A 34 35.55 29.52 -20.00
C ARG A 34 34.55 29.40 -18.86
N ALA A 35 34.16 30.51 -18.23
CA ALA A 35 33.17 30.51 -17.16
C ALA A 35 31.80 30.01 -17.65
N GLU A 36 31.37 30.38 -18.86
CA GLU A 36 30.14 29.86 -19.46
C GLU A 36 30.21 28.35 -19.75
N LYS A 37 31.35 27.86 -20.25
CA LYS A 37 31.57 26.42 -20.48
C LYS A 37 31.54 25.64 -19.17
N GLU A 38 32.22 26.13 -18.13
CA GLU A 38 32.22 25.50 -16.81
C GLU A 38 30.81 25.49 -16.18
N GLN A 39 30.04 26.57 -16.33
CA GLN A 39 28.64 26.61 -15.88
C GLN A 39 27.73 25.69 -16.70
N ALA A 40 27.96 25.57 -18.01
CA ALA A 40 27.22 24.63 -18.86
C ALA A 40 27.53 23.18 -18.49
N GLU A 41 28.78 22.85 -18.20
CA GLU A 41 29.20 21.53 -17.72
C GLU A 41 28.62 21.22 -16.35
N GLN A 42 28.65 22.18 -15.41
CA GLN A 42 28.02 22.02 -14.08
C GLN A 42 26.52 21.76 -14.19
N ARG A 43 25.79 22.55 -15.00
CA ARG A 43 24.35 22.35 -15.23
C ARG A 43 24.05 21.00 -15.87
N LYS A 44 24.90 20.53 -16.78
CA LYS A 44 24.75 19.22 -17.40
C LYS A 44 24.96 18.10 -16.39
N LEU A 45 26.00 18.21 -15.55
CA LEU A 45 26.29 17.24 -14.50
C LEU A 45 25.15 17.19 -13.45
N GLU A 46 24.62 18.35 -13.08
CA GLU A 46 23.50 18.46 -12.14
C GLU A 46 22.21 17.85 -12.71
N LEU A 47 21.92 18.08 -14.01
CA LEU A 47 20.80 17.45 -14.68
C LEU A 47 20.96 15.93 -14.77
N GLU A 48 22.15 15.45 -15.11
CA GLU A 48 22.46 14.01 -15.15
C GLU A 48 22.26 13.38 -13.76
N TRP A 49 22.81 14.00 -12.71
CA TRP A 49 22.63 13.58 -11.33
C TRP A 49 21.15 13.54 -10.92
N ASP A 50 20.39 14.60 -11.22
CA ASP A 50 18.96 14.66 -10.94
C ASP A 50 18.18 13.56 -11.66
N THR A 51 18.54 13.25 -12.91
CA THR A 51 17.89 12.16 -13.66
C THR A 51 18.21 10.80 -13.07
N GLU A 52 19.44 10.60 -12.59
CA GLU A 52 19.87 9.35 -11.97
C GLU A 52 19.23 9.15 -10.59
N VAL A 53 19.14 10.21 -9.78
CA VAL A 53 18.38 10.20 -8.51
C VAL A 53 16.91 9.88 -8.77
N LYS A 54 16.27 10.51 -9.75
CA LYS A 54 14.87 10.22 -10.12
C LYS A 54 14.67 8.77 -10.55
N ARG A 55 15.60 8.20 -11.34
CA ARG A 55 15.55 6.79 -11.74
C ARG A 55 15.70 5.86 -10.54
N TRP A 56 16.69 6.11 -9.70
CA TRP A 56 16.94 5.33 -8.48
C TRP A 56 15.75 5.36 -7.52
N GLU A 57 15.13 6.52 -7.32
CA GLU A 57 13.90 6.65 -6.53
C GLU A 57 12.73 5.89 -7.16
N ALA A 58 12.57 5.95 -8.48
CA ALA A 58 11.54 5.20 -9.19
C ALA A 58 11.74 3.69 -9.05
N GLU A 59 12.98 3.19 -9.06
CA GLU A 59 13.29 1.78 -8.85
C GLU A 59 13.02 1.32 -7.43
N LYS A 60 13.36 2.12 -6.42
CA LYS A 60 13.01 1.83 -5.01
C LYS A 60 11.51 1.79 -4.76
N LYS A 61 10.72 2.53 -5.54
CA LYS A 61 9.25 2.55 -5.47
C LYS A 61 8.59 1.39 -6.21
N LYS A 62 9.32 0.60 -7.00
CA LYS A 62 8.75 -0.59 -7.65
C LYS A 62 8.31 -1.59 -6.58
N PRO A 63 7.04 -2.05 -6.58
CA PRO A 63 6.60 -3.09 -5.67
C PRO A 63 7.48 -4.32 -5.82
N LYS A 64 8.04 -4.82 -4.72
CA LYS A 64 8.70 -6.12 -4.70
C LYS A 64 7.62 -7.17 -4.86
N LEU A 65 7.54 -7.79 -6.04
CA LEU A 65 6.64 -8.91 -6.26
C LEU A 65 7.21 -10.11 -5.49
N ASN A 66 6.40 -10.71 -4.63
CA ASN A 66 6.76 -11.96 -3.97
C ASN A 66 6.78 -13.10 -5.01
N ASP A 67 7.66 -14.07 -4.80
CA ASP A 67 7.68 -15.30 -5.59
C ASP A 67 6.41 -16.12 -5.33
N PHE A 68 6.03 -16.97 -6.28
CA PHE A 68 4.85 -17.82 -6.17
C PHE A 68 5.24 -19.30 -6.16
N ASP A 69 4.53 -20.09 -5.36
CA ASP A 69 4.72 -21.53 -5.32
C ASP A 69 4.05 -22.19 -6.53
N LYS A 70 4.86 -22.67 -7.48
CA LYS A 70 4.40 -23.36 -8.70
C LYS A 70 3.69 -24.68 -8.41
N GLY A 71 3.94 -25.31 -7.26
CA GLY A 71 3.30 -26.57 -6.86
C GLY A 71 1.95 -26.37 -6.15
N LYS A 72 1.64 -25.15 -5.73
CA LYS A 72 0.41 -24.85 -4.99
C LYS A 72 -0.75 -24.65 -5.96
N ILE A 73 -1.62 -25.66 -6.04
CA ILE A 73 -2.87 -25.57 -6.79
C ILE A 73 -3.83 -24.68 -6.00
N VAL A 74 -4.40 -23.68 -6.67
CA VAL A 74 -5.51 -22.88 -6.12
C VAL A 74 -6.77 -23.73 -6.23
N GLY A 75 -7.47 -23.97 -5.12
CA GLY A 75 -8.72 -24.74 -5.13
C GLY A 75 -9.84 -23.98 -5.86
N ASP A 76 -10.79 -24.73 -6.43
CA ASP A 76 -11.94 -24.17 -7.15
C ASP A 76 -13.00 -23.54 -6.23
N VAL A 77 -12.89 -23.75 -4.92
CA VAL A 77 -13.88 -23.31 -3.93
C VAL A 77 -13.32 -22.15 -3.12
N ILE A 78 -14.03 -21.02 -3.18
CA ILE A 78 -13.76 -19.88 -2.31
C ILE A 78 -14.33 -20.20 -0.92
N THR A 79 -13.44 -20.36 0.06
CA THR A 79 -13.87 -20.55 1.45
C THR A 79 -14.55 -19.27 1.94
N PRO A 80 -15.78 -19.36 2.48
CA PRO A 80 -16.44 -18.20 3.07
C PRO A 80 -15.56 -17.62 4.19
N HIS A 81 -15.39 -16.29 4.22
CA HIS A 81 -14.62 -15.62 5.26
C HIS A 81 -15.56 -14.92 6.24
N PRO A 82 -15.76 -15.46 7.46
CA PRO A 82 -16.58 -14.83 8.48
C PRO A 82 -15.98 -13.49 8.91
N SER A 83 -16.82 -12.61 9.48
CA SER A 83 -16.34 -11.30 9.93
C SER A 83 -15.18 -11.38 10.93
N PRO A 84 -14.22 -10.45 10.91
CA PRO A 84 -13.15 -10.38 11.90
C PRO A 84 -13.66 -10.33 13.34
N TYR A 85 -14.84 -9.74 13.57
CA TYR A 85 -15.52 -9.72 14.86
C TYR A 85 -15.90 -11.12 15.36
N ALA A 86 -16.51 -11.93 14.50
CA ALA A 86 -16.88 -13.30 14.83
C ALA A 86 -15.64 -14.15 15.13
N LEU A 87 -14.61 -14.04 14.29
CA LEU A 87 -13.34 -14.75 14.49
C LEU A 87 -12.66 -14.33 15.79
N ASN A 88 -12.64 -13.03 16.10
CA ASN A 88 -12.09 -12.51 17.35
C ASN A 88 -12.81 -13.08 18.58
N LYS A 89 -14.14 -13.15 18.55
CA LYS A 89 -14.91 -13.75 19.64
C LYS A 89 -14.65 -15.25 19.76
N LEU A 90 -14.59 -15.97 18.64
CA LEU A 90 -14.27 -17.39 18.62
C LEU A 90 -12.89 -17.66 19.24
N GLN A 91 -11.88 -16.86 18.90
CA GLN A 91 -10.53 -16.95 19.48
C GLN A 91 -10.54 -16.73 21.00
N ASN A 92 -11.47 -15.91 21.49
CA ASN A 92 -11.63 -15.61 22.92
C ASN A 92 -12.63 -16.53 23.63
N PHE A 93 -13.03 -17.65 23.02
CA PHE A 93 -14.02 -18.59 23.56
C PHE A 93 -15.37 -17.93 23.95
N LYS A 94 -15.75 -16.85 23.24
CA LYS A 94 -17.01 -16.14 23.45
C LYS A 94 -18.08 -16.64 22.49
N LEU A 95 -19.32 -16.63 22.95
CA LEU A 95 -20.47 -16.96 22.11
C LEU A 95 -20.60 -16.00 20.92
N VAL A 96 -20.76 -16.59 19.74
CA VAL A 96 -21.00 -15.93 18.46
C VAL A 96 -22.27 -16.51 17.86
N LYS A 97 -23.09 -15.65 17.28
CA LYS A 97 -24.30 -16.06 16.55
C LYS A 97 -23.94 -16.78 15.26
N LEU A 98 -24.68 -17.82 14.93
CA LEU A 98 -24.44 -18.65 13.74
C LEU A 98 -24.54 -17.84 12.44
N PHE A 99 -25.36 -16.78 12.42
CA PHE A 99 -25.51 -15.92 11.24
C PHE A 99 -24.17 -15.45 10.66
N TYR A 100 -23.15 -15.20 11.48
CA TYR A 100 -21.82 -14.78 11.00
C TYR A 100 -21.11 -15.80 10.11
N PHE A 101 -21.49 -17.07 10.21
CA PHE A 101 -20.90 -18.19 9.46
C PHE A 101 -21.77 -18.64 8.29
N THR A 102 -22.96 -18.04 8.13
CA THR A 102 -23.79 -18.22 6.94
C THR A 102 -23.14 -17.59 5.71
N HIS A 103 -23.62 -17.96 4.52
CA HIS A 103 -23.16 -17.35 3.27
C HIS A 103 -23.44 -15.85 3.25
N GLU A 104 -24.64 -15.45 3.69
CA GLU A 104 -25.08 -14.05 3.76
C GLU A 104 -24.25 -13.24 4.75
N GLY A 105 -23.98 -13.80 5.94
CA GLY A 105 -23.12 -13.15 6.93
C GLY A 105 -21.68 -12.98 6.46
N CYS A 106 -21.13 -13.96 5.72
CA CYS A 106 -19.79 -13.86 5.13
C CYS A 106 -19.76 -12.83 3.98
N LEU A 107 -20.79 -12.80 3.13
CA LEU A 107 -20.92 -11.79 2.07
C LEU A 107 -21.04 -10.38 2.66
N ASP A 108 -21.87 -10.19 3.69
CA ASP A 108 -22.04 -8.90 4.38
C ASP A 108 -20.70 -8.45 4.99
N ALA A 109 -19.98 -9.37 5.65
CA ALA A 109 -18.65 -9.11 6.16
C ALA A 109 -17.66 -8.68 5.06
N THR A 110 -17.65 -9.38 3.92
CA THR A 110 -16.76 -9.07 2.79
C THR A 110 -17.08 -7.71 2.18
N GLN A 111 -18.36 -7.37 2.02
CA GLN A 111 -18.77 -6.06 1.50
C GLN A 111 -18.35 -4.91 2.43
N HIS A 112 -18.34 -5.14 3.74
CA HIS A 112 -17.99 -4.13 4.72
C HIS A 112 -16.49 -4.06 5.06
N ALA A 113 -15.69 -5.02 4.60
CA ALA A 113 -14.24 -5.06 4.84
C ALA A 113 -13.49 -3.89 4.17
N HIS A 114 -13.95 -3.37 3.04
CA HIS A 114 -13.24 -2.28 2.33
C HIS A 114 -13.53 -0.86 2.85
N THR A 115 -14.17 -0.71 4.01
CA THR A 115 -14.47 0.62 4.57
C THR A 115 -13.30 1.15 5.40
N THR A 116 -13.14 2.48 5.49
CA THR A 116 -12.04 3.17 6.21
C THR A 116 -11.88 2.76 7.69
N ALA A 117 -12.90 2.12 8.27
CA ALA A 117 -12.86 1.57 9.62
C ALA A 117 -12.06 0.25 9.75
N ASP A 118 -11.79 -0.45 8.65
CA ASP A 118 -10.99 -1.69 8.64
C ASP A 118 -9.49 -1.38 8.67
N ASP A 119 -9.06 -0.29 8.04
CA ASP A 119 -7.68 0.24 8.11
C ASP A 119 -7.36 0.94 9.45
N ALA A 120 -8.37 1.16 10.30
CA ALA A 120 -8.18 1.75 11.61
C ALA A 120 -7.76 0.69 12.63
N PHE A 121 -6.66 0.94 13.36
CA PHE A 121 -6.21 0.10 14.46
C PHE A 121 -6.55 0.73 15.81
N GLY A 122 -7.14 -0.07 16.70
CA GLY A 122 -7.38 0.28 18.10
C GLY A 122 -6.31 -0.31 19.01
N LEU A 123 -6.03 0.39 20.12
CA LEU A 123 -5.19 -0.12 21.20
C LEU A 123 -6.05 -0.99 22.13
N THR A 124 -5.64 -2.25 22.33
CA THR A 124 -6.34 -3.20 23.22
C THR A 124 -5.38 -3.90 24.17
N LYS A 125 -5.81 -4.14 25.39
CA LYS A 125 -5.01 -4.85 26.40
C LYS A 125 -5.18 -6.35 26.24
N ALA A 126 -4.08 -7.07 26.02
CA ALA A 126 -4.04 -8.53 25.97
C ALA A 126 -2.83 -9.02 26.78
N ASP A 127 -3.05 -9.95 27.71
CA ASP A 127 -2.00 -10.60 28.51
C ASP A 127 -1.02 -9.64 29.21
N GLY A 128 -1.52 -8.48 29.64
CA GLY A 128 -0.71 -7.45 30.31
C GLY A 128 -0.02 -6.45 29.38
N PHE A 129 -0.07 -6.67 28.06
CA PHE A 129 0.50 -5.78 27.05
C PHE A 129 -0.58 -4.96 26.33
N VAL A 130 -0.19 -3.85 25.74
CA VAL A 130 -1.02 -3.09 24.80
C VAL A 130 -0.71 -3.59 23.39
N THR A 131 -1.72 -4.10 22.70
CA THR A 131 -1.65 -4.66 21.35
C THR A 131 -2.49 -3.83 20.39
N LEU A 132 -1.99 -3.64 19.17
CA LEU A 132 -2.75 -3.04 18.07
C LEU A 132 -3.63 -4.11 17.43
N ARG A 133 -4.92 -3.85 17.33
CA ARG A 133 -5.88 -4.72 16.62
C ARG A 133 -6.77 -3.90 15.69
N PRO A 134 -7.14 -4.43 14.52
CA PRO A 134 -8.11 -3.77 13.64
C PRO A 134 -9.41 -3.46 14.40
N VAL A 135 -9.96 -2.26 14.22
CA VAL A 135 -11.22 -1.85 14.88
C VAL A 135 -12.38 -2.75 14.43
N ALA A 136 -12.33 -3.29 13.20
CA ALA A 136 -13.31 -4.24 12.69
C ALA A 136 -13.43 -5.53 13.52
N ALA A 137 -12.37 -5.94 14.23
CA ALA A 137 -12.42 -7.08 15.15
C ALA A 137 -13.37 -6.85 16.34
N PHE A 138 -13.79 -5.61 16.59
CA PHE A 138 -14.69 -5.23 17.68
C PHE A 138 -16.07 -4.76 17.18
N LYS A 139 -16.26 -4.66 15.86
CA LYS A 139 -17.48 -4.14 15.26
C LYS A 139 -18.39 -5.29 14.81
N ALA A 140 -19.51 -5.43 15.51
CA ALA A 140 -20.57 -6.35 15.09
C ALA A 140 -21.22 -5.89 13.77
N LEU A 141 -21.73 -6.84 12.98
CA LEU A 141 -22.57 -6.52 11.82
C LEU A 141 -23.87 -5.85 12.28
N ARG A 142 -24.45 -4.99 11.44
CA ARG A 142 -25.68 -4.25 11.77
C ARG A 142 -26.93 -5.09 11.55
N ASN A 143 -26.90 -5.97 10.54
CA ASN A 143 -28.05 -6.74 10.08
C ASN A 143 -27.92 -8.20 10.50
N ILE A 144 -27.76 -8.45 11.80
CA ILE A 144 -27.59 -9.82 12.30
C ILE A 144 -28.96 -10.45 12.53
N VAL A 145 -29.20 -11.59 11.87
CA VAL A 145 -30.34 -12.47 12.14
C VAL A 145 -30.06 -13.25 13.44
N GLN A 146 -31.09 -13.43 14.28
CA GLN A 146 -30.96 -14.25 15.48
C GLN A 146 -30.90 -15.72 15.12
N ASP A 147 -30.27 -16.55 15.96
CA ASP A 147 -30.13 -17.99 15.68
C ASP A 147 -31.49 -18.69 15.55
N GLU A 148 -32.52 -18.19 16.26
CA GLU A 148 -33.91 -18.67 16.24
C GLU A 148 -34.64 -18.37 14.93
N ASP A 149 -34.22 -17.30 14.22
CA ASP A 149 -34.82 -16.83 12.97
C ASP A 149 -34.09 -17.38 11.73
N LEU A 150 -33.02 -18.16 11.93
CA LEU A 150 -32.30 -18.81 10.84
C LEU A 150 -33.15 -19.93 10.23
N THR A 151 -33.12 -20.03 8.90
CA THR A 151 -33.65 -21.20 8.23
C THR A 151 -32.80 -22.44 8.59
N TRP A 152 -33.39 -23.62 8.47
CA TRP A 152 -32.69 -24.88 8.75
C TRP A 152 -31.41 -25.01 7.90
N ASP A 153 -31.51 -24.74 6.60
CA ASP A 153 -30.36 -24.81 5.67
C ASP A 153 -29.24 -23.84 6.07
N GLN A 154 -29.59 -22.61 6.47
CA GLN A 154 -28.62 -21.63 6.96
C GLN A 154 -27.92 -22.11 8.24
N MET A 155 -28.67 -22.71 9.18
CA MET A 155 -28.10 -23.24 10.40
C MET A 155 -27.15 -24.40 10.13
N ILE A 156 -27.53 -25.34 9.24
CA ILE A 156 -26.68 -26.48 8.85
C ILE A 156 -25.38 -26.01 8.17
N LEU A 157 -25.45 -25.05 7.25
CA LEU A 157 -24.23 -24.55 6.59
C LEU A 157 -23.36 -23.72 7.55
N ALA A 158 -23.99 -22.91 8.40
CA ALA A 158 -23.28 -22.07 9.36
C ALA A 158 -22.56 -22.88 10.43
N LYS A 159 -23.16 -23.97 10.95
CA LYS A 159 -22.53 -24.79 11.99
C LYS A 159 -21.24 -25.44 11.48
N ASP A 160 -21.25 -25.96 10.24
CA ASP A 160 -20.09 -26.67 9.68
C ASP A 160 -18.95 -25.67 9.46
N ASN A 161 -19.27 -24.48 8.95
CA ASN A 161 -18.32 -23.40 8.79
C ASN A 161 -17.76 -22.92 10.16
N MET A 162 -18.61 -22.76 11.17
CA MET A 162 -18.19 -22.40 12.52
C MET A 162 -17.23 -23.45 13.10
N LEU A 163 -17.62 -24.73 13.06
CA LEU A 163 -16.82 -25.83 13.60
C LEU A 163 -15.45 -25.93 12.92
N ASN A 164 -15.39 -25.79 11.59
CA ASN A 164 -14.13 -25.75 10.85
C ASN A 164 -13.20 -24.62 11.33
N HIS A 165 -13.75 -23.43 11.59
CA HIS A 165 -12.97 -22.31 12.14
C HIS A 165 -12.50 -22.57 13.58
N MET A 166 -13.30 -23.26 14.40
CA MET A 166 -12.91 -23.62 15.77
C MET A 166 -11.70 -24.57 15.77
N GLU A 167 -11.70 -25.57 14.89
CA GLU A 167 -10.57 -26.49 14.72
C GLU A 167 -9.30 -25.75 14.27
N GLN A 168 -9.42 -24.87 13.26
CA GLN A 168 -8.30 -24.07 12.76
C GLN A 168 -7.72 -23.11 13.81
N MET A 169 -8.55 -22.64 14.75
CA MET A 169 -8.12 -21.78 15.87
C MET A 169 -7.56 -22.56 17.07
N GLY A 170 -7.39 -23.87 16.94
CA GLY A 170 -6.77 -24.70 17.98
C GLY A 170 -7.68 -24.94 19.18
N TRP A 171 -9.00 -24.88 19.01
CA TRP A 171 -9.91 -25.33 20.06
C TRP A 171 -9.64 -26.78 20.42
N SER A 172 -9.77 -27.13 21.70
CA SER A 172 -9.54 -28.52 22.12
C SER A 172 -10.56 -29.43 21.45
N VAL A 173 -10.12 -30.63 21.06
CA VAL A 173 -10.98 -31.65 20.45
C VAL A 173 -12.22 -31.89 21.30
N LYS A 174 -12.09 -31.90 22.64
CA LYS A 174 -13.21 -32.07 23.57
C LYS A 174 -14.30 -31.01 23.39
N HIS A 175 -13.93 -29.74 23.19
CA HIS A 175 -14.90 -28.66 23.00
C HIS A 175 -15.58 -28.74 21.64
N VAL A 176 -14.80 -29.02 20.58
CA VAL A 176 -15.35 -29.19 19.23
C VAL A 176 -16.31 -30.38 19.19
N THR A 177 -15.92 -31.55 19.73
CA THR A 177 -16.77 -32.75 19.80
C THR A 177 -18.06 -32.51 20.59
N ALA A 178 -18.02 -31.75 21.68
CA ALA A 178 -19.22 -31.40 22.44
C ALA A 178 -20.22 -30.61 21.59
N LEU A 179 -19.74 -29.63 20.80
CA LEU A 179 -20.59 -28.86 19.90
C LEU A 179 -21.10 -29.68 18.72
N VAL A 180 -20.25 -30.50 18.10
CA VAL A 180 -20.67 -31.46 17.06
C VAL A 180 -21.82 -32.34 17.58
N THR A 181 -21.68 -32.88 18.78
CA THR A 181 -22.70 -33.74 19.41
C THR A 181 -23.99 -32.96 19.68
N PHE A 182 -23.88 -31.71 20.14
CA PHE A 182 -25.03 -30.84 20.36
C PHE A 182 -25.83 -30.61 19.06
N PHE A 183 -25.16 -30.21 17.98
CA PHE A 183 -25.84 -30.00 16.69
C PHE A 183 -26.41 -31.30 16.12
N PHE A 184 -25.67 -32.40 16.20
CA PHE A 184 -26.15 -33.71 15.76
C PHE A 184 -27.46 -34.11 16.47
N ASN A 185 -27.56 -33.85 17.78
CA ASN A 185 -28.78 -34.15 18.54
C ASN A 185 -29.97 -33.27 18.13
N ILE A 186 -29.73 -32.02 17.73
CA ILE A 186 -30.77 -31.14 17.19
C ILE A 186 -31.23 -31.67 15.83
N GLU A 187 -30.30 -32.03 14.96
CA GLU A 187 -30.56 -32.55 13.62
C GLU A 187 -31.33 -33.87 13.63
N CYS A 188 -31.03 -34.73 14.59
CA CYS A 188 -31.64 -36.04 14.74
C CYS A 188 -32.82 -36.06 15.73
N HIS A 189 -33.27 -34.90 16.22
CA HIS A 189 -34.39 -34.84 17.15
C HIS A 189 -35.67 -35.32 16.44
N PRO A 190 -36.41 -36.29 17.00
CA PRO A 190 -37.69 -36.71 16.41
C PRO A 190 -38.68 -35.53 16.39
N LEU A 191 -39.36 -35.34 15.25
CA LEU A 191 -40.39 -34.31 15.09
C LEU A 191 -41.61 -34.58 16.00
#